data_AF-W8C738-F1
#
_entry.id   AF-W8C738-F1
#
_cell.length_a   1.000
_cell.length_b   1.000
_cell.length_c   1.000
_cell.angle_alpha   90.00
_cell.angle_beta   90.00
_cell.angle_gamma   90.00
#
_symmetry.space_group_name_H-M   'P 1'
#
loop_
_entity.id
_entity.type
_entity.pdbx_description
1 polymer ?
#
loop_
_entity_poly.entity_id
_entity_poly.type
_entity_poly.pdbx_seq_one_letter_code
_entity_poly.pdbx_strand_id
1 'polypeptide(L)'
;MFKFLLCILSAVLVAECKLVPHIAARADLSLSNFLLSQQGRALSPSSSQCFSSYLALLAAAADRWSQEHEACVKAAEDSMIAVNDLASAHSKNVSTQAGSIVSYIGYCDSESDPLLSLGCYKNLTTDNLYKIYDISNNAADALVSLNAKIYIIDSDSYSCSNASERNYFETCAEIYDAMNYCFQNGPPPTVPPPTTSTTTLDPVLPSDEIRDILLPAVAAAPRRTPALFAVKSQEKENENKPVPRSGSHISKLTAWLEQQGNQDAVKV
;
A
#
# COMPACT_ATOMS: atom_id res chain seq x y z
N MET A 1 -3.51 31.38 21.51
CA MET A 1 -2.87 30.07 21.78
C MET A 1 -3.86 28.97 22.15
N PHE A 2 -5.06 29.26 22.69
CA PHE A 2 -6.08 28.25 23.01
C PHE A 2 -6.81 27.57 21.83
N LYS A 3 -6.79 28.18 20.63
CA LYS A 3 -7.48 27.62 19.44
C LYS A 3 -6.72 26.47 18.75
N PHE A 4 -5.39 26.43 18.88
CA PHE A 4 -4.59 25.33 18.33
C PHE A 4 -4.68 24.06 19.19
N LEU A 5 -4.80 24.21 20.51
CA LEU A 5 -5.00 23.07 21.41
C LEU A 5 -6.33 22.34 21.17
N LEU A 6 -7.37 23.06 20.74
CA LEU A 6 -8.72 22.52 20.51
C LEU A 6 -8.84 21.72 19.21
N CYS A 7 -7.95 21.94 18.23
CA CYS A 7 -7.92 21.15 16.98
C CYS A 7 -7.18 19.80 17.14
N ILE A 8 -6.25 19.69 18.10
CA ILE A 8 -5.48 18.46 18.32
C ILE A 8 -6.29 17.46 19.15
N LEU A 9 -7.19 17.93 20.02
CA LEU A 9 -8.07 17.09 20.83
C LEU A 9 -9.23 16.44 20.03
N SER A 10 -9.61 16.97 18.86
CA SER A 10 -10.65 16.35 18.01
C SER A 10 -10.13 15.21 17.12
N ALA A 11 -8.81 15.04 17.00
CA ALA A 11 -8.22 14.01 16.15
C ALA A 11 -8.02 12.65 16.85
N VAL A 12 -8.18 12.59 18.18
CA VAL A 12 -7.88 11.38 18.99
C VAL A 12 -9.10 10.46 19.18
N LEU A 13 -10.28 10.82 18.67
CA LEU A 13 -11.52 10.07 18.89
C LEU A 13 -12.08 9.34 17.65
N VAL A 14 -11.25 9.07 16.63
CA VAL A 14 -11.65 8.18 15.54
C VAL A 14 -10.63 7.06 15.38
N ALA A 15 -10.51 6.25 16.43
CA ALA A 15 -10.20 4.83 16.27
C ALA A 15 -11.51 4.11 15.92
N GLU A 16 -12.09 4.48 14.79
CA GLU A 16 -13.02 3.61 14.07
C GLU A 16 -12.23 3.09 12.88
N CYS A 17 -12.23 1.78 12.66
CA CYS A 17 -11.77 1.16 11.43
C CYS A 17 -12.46 1.86 10.25
N LYS A 18 -11.85 2.91 9.71
CA LYS A 18 -12.28 3.50 8.47
C LYS A 18 -11.77 2.58 7.38
N LEU A 19 -12.55 1.54 7.14
CA LEU A 19 -12.57 0.82 5.88
C LEU A 19 -12.45 1.88 4.79
N VAL A 20 -11.35 1.86 4.02
CA VAL A 20 -11.03 2.95 3.09
C VAL A 20 -12.29 3.20 2.23
N PRO A 21 -12.79 4.44 2.10
CA PRO A 21 -14.15 4.71 1.64
C PRO A 21 -14.49 4.11 0.27
N HIS A 22 -13.49 3.87 -0.57
CA HIS A 22 -13.68 3.21 -1.86
C HIS A 22 -14.00 1.71 -1.73
N ILE A 23 -13.55 1.04 -0.68
CA ILE A 23 -13.77 -0.38 -0.42
C ILE A 23 -15.07 -0.60 0.33
N ALA A 24 -15.40 0.25 1.30
CA ALA A 24 -16.73 0.28 1.90
C ALA A 24 -17.84 0.46 0.84
N ALA A 25 -17.67 1.44 -0.05
CA ALA A 25 -18.62 1.68 -1.12
C ALA A 25 -18.75 0.50 -2.10
N ARG A 26 -17.64 -0.22 -2.39
CA ARG A 26 -17.65 -1.40 -3.26
C ARG A 26 -18.27 -2.62 -2.59
N ALA A 27 -17.98 -2.83 -1.31
CA ALA A 27 -18.56 -3.90 -0.50
C ALA A 27 -20.09 -3.76 -0.42
N ASP A 28 -20.59 -2.56 -0.10
CA ASP A 28 -22.02 -2.25 -0.04
C ASP A 28 -22.72 -2.46 -1.38
N LEU A 29 -22.08 -2.07 -2.49
CA LEU A 29 -22.63 -2.28 -3.83
C LEU A 29 -22.71 -3.77 -4.17
N SER A 30 -21.68 -4.55 -3.81
CA SER A 30 -21.63 -5.99 -4.09
C SER A 30 -22.72 -6.75 -3.33
N LEU A 31 -22.90 -6.44 -2.04
CA LEU A 31 -23.92 -7.07 -1.21
C LEU A 31 -25.33 -6.65 -1.68
N SER A 32 -25.52 -5.36 -2.00
CA SER A 32 -26.80 -4.86 -2.50
C SER A 32 -27.20 -5.54 -3.82
N ASN A 33 -26.27 -5.67 -4.77
CA ASN A 33 -26.51 -6.38 -6.04
C ASN A 33 -26.80 -7.86 -5.82
N PHE A 34 -26.08 -8.51 -4.90
CA PHE A 34 -26.34 -9.89 -4.53
C PHE A 34 -27.75 -10.06 -3.94
N LEU A 35 -28.14 -9.22 -2.99
CA LEU A 35 -29.49 -9.25 -2.39
C LEU A 35 -30.59 -8.99 -3.42
N LEU A 36 -30.35 -8.06 -4.34
CA LEU A 36 -31.26 -7.78 -5.45
C LEU A 36 -31.43 -9.00 -6.36
N SER A 37 -30.33 -9.72 -6.66
CA SER A 37 -30.36 -10.95 -7.47
C SER A 37 -31.12 -12.11 -6.80
N GLN A 38 -31.31 -12.05 -5.48
CA GLN A 38 -31.98 -13.08 -4.68
C GLN A 38 -33.42 -12.70 -4.29
N GLN A 39 -33.95 -11.57 -4.79
CA GLN A 39 -35.33 -11.14 -4.56
C GLN A 39 -36.31 -12.23 -5.04
N GLY A 40 -36.88 -12.96 -4.08
CA GLY A 40 -37.77 -14.10 -4.32
C GLY A 40 -37.45 -15.33 -3.46
N ARG A 41 -36.21 -15.48 -3.00
CA ARG A 41 -35.77 -16.60 -2.15
C ARG A 41 -35.57 -16.23 -0.66
N ALA A 42 -35.46 -14.93 -0.37
CA ALA A 42 -35.04 -14.37 0.91
C ALA A 42 -36.11 -14.33 2.04
N LEU A 43 -37.24 -15.03 1.91
CA LEU A 43 -38.37 -14.94 2.86
C LEU A 43 -38.64 -16.23 3.65
N SER A 44 -37.81 -17.26 3.49
CA SER A 44 -37.93 -18.50 4.26
C SER A 44 -37.08 -18.44 5.55
N PRO A 45 -37.48 -19.10 6.65
CA PRO A 45 -36.66 -19.21 7.85
C PRO A 45 -35.26 -19.81 7.60
N SER A 46 -35.12 -20.68 6.60
CA SER A 46 -33.83 -21.21 6.16
C SER A 46 -32.97 -20.14 5.49
N SER A 47 -33.57 -19.28 4.66
CA SER A 47 -32.83 -18.16 4.03
C SER A 47 -32.34 -17.11 5.04
N SER A 48 -33.09 -16.84 6.12
CA SER A 48 -32.63 -15.90 7.15
C SER A 48 -31.45 -16.47 7.96
N GLN A 49 -31.44 -17.79 8.22
CA GLN A 49 -30.31 -18.47 8.88
C GLN A 49 -29.06 -18.51 8.00
N CYS A 50 -29.21 -18.73 6.69
CA CYS A 50 -28.11 -18.59 5.74
C CYS A 50 -27.54 -17.16 5.78
N PHE A 51 -28.41 -16.15 5.65
CA PHE A 51 -27.98 -14.77 5.60
C PHE A 51 -27.24 -14.32 6.86
N SER A 52 -27.75 -14.66 8.06
CA SER A 52 -27.09 -14.29 9.31
C SER A 52 -25.70 -14.94 9.46
N SER A 53 -25.55 -16.19 9.01
CA SER A 53 -24.28 -16.92 9.09
C SER A 53 -23.22 -16.32 8.16
N TYR A 54 -23.59 -15.99 6.92
CA TYR A 54 -22.65 -15.47 5.92
C TYR A 54 -22.36 -13.98 6.07
N LEU A 55 -23.29 -13.18 6.63
CA LEU A 55 -22.99 -11.79 6.99
C LEU A 55 -21.84 -11.68 7.99
N ALA A 56 -21.80 -12.55 8.99
CA ALA A 56 -20.70 -12.57 9.95
C ALA A 56 -19.36 -12.90 9.27
N LEU A 57 -19.36 -13.79 8.27
CA LEU A 57 -18.16 -14.13 7.50
C LEU A 57 -17.70 -12.97 6.60
N LEU A 58 -18.64 -12.25 5.97
CA LEU A 58 -18.31 -11.04 5.19
C LEU A 58 -17.71 -9.94 6.07
N ALA A 59 -18.25 -9.75 7.28
CA ALA A 59 -17.69 -8.81 8.25
C ALA A 59 -16.27 -9.22 8.68
N ALA A 60 -16.06 -10.50 8.99
CA ALA A 60 -14.73 -11.02 9.33
C ALA A 60 -13.71 -10.87 8.17
N ALA A 61 -14.15 -11.05 6.92
CA ALA A 61 -13.31 -10.82 5.76
C ALA A 61 -12.91 -9.35 5.61
N ALA A 62 -13.84 -8.42 5.86
CA ALA A 62 -13.57 -6.98 5.83
C ALA A 62 -12.62 -6.56 6.95
N ASP A 63 -12.81 -7.07 8.17
CA ASP A 63 -11.93 -6.81 9.32
C ASP A 63 -10.51 -7.31 9.04
N ARG A 64 -10.38 -8.52 8.51
CA ARG A 64 -9.09 -9.10 8.13
C ARG A 64 -8.39 -8.25 7.07
N TRP A 65 -9.11 -7.86 6.02
CA TRP A 65 -8.58 -6.98 4.99
C TRP A 65 -8.07 -5.65 5.58
N SER A 66 -8.87 -5.02 6.46
CA SER A 66 -8.48 -3.77 7.13
C SER A 66 -7.17 -3.93 7.90
N GLN A 67 -7.04 -5.01 8.68
CA GLN A 67 -5.82 -5.30 9.44
C GLN A 67 -4.61 -5.56 8.54
N GLU A 68 -4.78 -6.36 7.48
CA GLU A 68 -3.70 -6.65 6.53
C GLU A 68 -3.26 -5.39 5.79
N HIS A 69 -4.21 -4.56 5.35
CA HIS A 69 -3.92 -3.28 4.69
C HIS A 69 -3.20 -2.30 5.63
N GLU A 70 -3.68 -2.14 6.86
CA GLU A 70 -3.03 -1.27 7.86
C GLU A 70 -1.61 -1.74 8.17
N ALA A 71 -1.38 -3.05 8.25
CA ALA A 71 -0.04 -3.61 8.42
C ALA A 71 0.89 -3.25 7.25
N CYS A 72 0.41 -3.27 6.00
CA CYS A 72 1.17 -2.83 4.83
C CYS A 72 1.56 -1.34 4.92
N VAL A 73 0.61 -0.48 5.31
CA VAL A 73 0.86 0.97 5.45
C VAL A 73 1.88 1.23 6.55
N LYS A 74 1.69 0.62 7.72
CA LYS A 74 2.60 0.78 8.86
C LYS A 74 4.01 0.31 8.54
N ALA A 75 4.17 -0.82 7.87
CA ALA A 75 5.50 -1.31 7.47
C ALA A 75 6.22 -0.32 6.53
N ALA A 76 5.48 0.35 5.64
CA ALA A 76 6.03 1.38 4.77
C ALA A 76 6.43 2.64 5.55
N GLU A 77 5.60 3.08 6.50
CA GLU A 77 5.91 4.20 7.40
C GLU A 77 7.17 3.93 8.24
N ASP A 78 7.26 2.76 8.88
CA ASP A 78 8.42 2.35 9.67
C ASP A 78 9.70 2.33 8.81
N SER A 79 9.58 1.86 7.56
CA SER A 79 10.70 1.86 6.61
C SER A 79 11.10 3.27 6.18
N MET A 80 10.15 4.18 6.00
CA MET A 80 10.41 5.58 5.69
C MET A 80 11.11 6.30 6.84
N ILE A 81 10.76 6.00 8.10
CA ILE A 81 11.48 6.51 9.27
C ILE A 81 12.95 6.11 9.20
N ALA A 82 13.24 4.83 8.92
CA ALA A 82 14.62 4.35 8.79
C ALA A 82 15.38 5.05 7.64
N VAL A 83 14.73 5.30 6.49
CA VAL A 83 15.33 6.06 5.39
C VAL A 83 15.63 7.51 5.80
N ASN A 84 14.71 8.15 6.54
CA ASN A 84 14.89 9.52 7.01
C ASN A 84 16.05 9.63 8.04
N ASP A 85 16.20 8.64 8.91
CA ASP A 85 17.32 8.58 9.85
C ASP A 85 18.66 8.44 9.12
N LEU A 86 18.73 7.59 8.08
CA LEU A 86 19.90 7.47 7.22
C LEU A 86 20.20 8.77 6.48
N ALA A 87 19.18 9.42 5.91
CA ALA A 87 19.33 10.71 5.24
C ALA A 87 19.87 11.79 6.18
N SER A 88 19.37 11.82 7.42
CA SER A 88 19.83 12.74 8.47
C SER A 88 21.29 12.47 8.84
N ALA A 89 21.70 11.21 8.96
CA ALA A 89 23.07 10.83 9.23
C ALA A 89 24.03 11.24 8.08
N HIS A 90 23.65 10.97 6.82
CA HIS A 90 24.42 11.40 5.65
C HIS A 90 24.55 12.92 5.57
N SER A 91 23.45 13.65 5.77
CA SER A 91 23.43 15.11 5.78
C SER A 91 24.36 15.68 6.86
N LYS A 92 24.34 15.12 8.07
CA LYS A 92 25.25 15.53 9.16
C LYS A 92 26.71 15.27 8.81
N ASN A 93 27.03 14.13 8.21
CA ASN A 93 28.39 13.81 7.79
C ASN A 93 28.88 14.81 6.72
N VAL A 94 28.09 15.05 5.67
CA VAL A 94 28.39 16.03 4.62
C VAL A 94 28.59 17.42 5.21
N SER A 95 27.69 17.85 6.10
CA SER A 95 27.79 19.15 6.78
C SER A 95 29.07 19.27 7.62
N THR A 96 29.46 18.21 8.33
CA THR A 96 30.70 18.18 9.13
C THR A 96 31.93 18.33 8.22
N GLN A 97 31.98 17.60 7.11
CA GLN A 97 33.08 17.68 6.15
C GLN A 97 33.15 19.05 5.48
N ALA A 98 32.01 19.59 5.04
CA ALA A 98 31.92 20.93 4.47
C ALA A 98 32.34 22.01 5.46
N GLY A 99 31.99 21.86 6.74
CA GLY A 99 32.39 22.75 7.83
C GLY A 99 33.91 22.90 7.94
N SER A 100 34.68 21.83 7.70
CA SER A 100 36.15 21.91 7.73
C SER A 100 36.73 22.84 6.65
N ILE A 101 36.11 22.89 5.48
CA ILE A 101 36.51 23.77 4.38
C ILE A 101 36.13 25.21 4.73
N VAL A 102 34.92 25.42 5.26
CA VAL A 102 34.46 26.74 5.71
C VAL A 102 35.35 27.29 6.82
N SER A 103 35.75 26.46 7.80
CA SER A 103 36.68 26.86 8.86
C SER A 103 38.05 27.24 8.32
N TYR A 104 38.56 26.53 7.31
CA TYR A 104 39.83 26.87 6.68
C TYR A 104 39.76 28.21 5.95
N ILE A 105 38.67 28.46 5.22
CA ILE A 105 38.43 29.76 4.58
C ILE A 105 38.38 30.87 5.63
N GLY A 106 37.63 30.68 6.71
CA GLY A 106 37.57 31.65 7.82
C GLY A 106 38.92 31.90 8.50
N TYR A 107 39.79 30.89 8.57
CA TYR A 107 41.17 31.07 9.02
C TYR A 107 41.95 32.00 8.07
N CYS A 108 41.87 31.77 6.76
CA CYS A 108 42.52 32.65 5.77
C CYS A 108 41.97 34.08 5.78
N ASP A 109 40.67 34.25 6.02
CA ASP A 109 40.01 35.56 6.15
C ASP A 109 40.52 36.35 7.37
N SER A 110 41.00 35.64 8.41
CA SER A 110 41.48 36.26 9.66
C SER A 110 42.93 36.73 9.60
N GLU A 111 43.67 36.41 8.53
CA GLU A 111 45.07 36.81 8.39
C GLU A 111 45.23 38.31 8.11
N SER A 112 45.96 38.98 8.99
CA SER A 112 46.17 40.44 8.91
C SER A 112 47.22 40.87 7.89
N ASP A 113 48.16 39.98 7.54
CA ASP A 113 49.15 40.23 6.50
C ASP A 113 48.58 39.80 5.13
N PRO A 114 48.45 40.72 4.16
CA PRO A 114 47.91 40.42 2.84
C PRO A 114 48.68 39.32 2.09
N LEU A 115 50.00 39.23 2.26
CA LEU A 115 50.82 38.19 1.61
C LEU A 115 50.60 36.81 2.23
N LEU A 116 50.43 36.75 3.56
CA LEU A 116 50.09 35.50 4.26
C LEU A 116 48.66 35.07 3.93
N SER A 117 47.71 36.00 3.87
CA SER A 117 46.33 35.72 3.48
C SER A 117 46.24 35.16 2.05
N LEU A 118 46.90 35.79 1.08
CA LEU A 118 46.99 35.28 -0.30
C LEU A 118 47.68 33.90 -0.38
N GLY A 119 48.73 33.69 0.43
CA GLY A 119 49.39 32.38 0.58
C GLY A 119 48.47 31.30 1.16
N CYS A 120 47.60 31.66 2.11
CA CYS A 120 46.60 30.78 2.71
C CYS A 120 45.56 30.33 1.66
N TYR A 121 44.95 31.26 0.92
CA TYR A 121 44.01 30.89 -0.15
C TYR A 121 44.67 30.11 -1.30
N LYS A 122 45.95 30.39 -1.60
CA LYS A 122 46.69 29.58 -2.57
C LYS A 122 46.70 28.10 -2.16
N ASN A 123 46.90 27.81 -0.87
CA ASN A 123 46.93 26.46 -0.32
C ASN A 123 45.53 25.84 -0.13
N LEU A 124 44.45 26.64 -0.18
CA LEU A 124 43.08 26.13 -0.20
C LEU A 124 42.89 25.13 -1.35
N THR A 125 43.54 25.35 -2.50
CA THR A 125 43.20 24.68 -3.75
C THR A 125 43.48 23.18 -3.74
N THR A 126 44.67 22.70 -3.40
CA THR A 126 44.98 21.28 -3.67
C THR A 126 44.20 20.31 -2.78
N ASP A 127 44.30 20.44 -1.45
CA ASP A 127 43.69 19.47 -0.54
C ASP A 127 42.19 19.69 -0.34
N ASN A 128 41.70 20.92 -0.42
CA ASN A 128 40.28 21.19 -0.24
C ASN A 128 39.48 20.97 -1.53
N LEU A 129 40.07 21.07 -2.73
CA LEU A 129 39.38 20.66 -3.95
C LEU A 129 39.06 19.16 -3.92
N TYR A 130 40.02 18.30 -3.51
CA TYR A 130 39.74 16.87 -3.36
C TYR A 130 38.61 16.61 -2.35
N LYS A 131 38.62 17.30 -1.20
CA LYS A 131 37.54 17.19 -0.22
C LYS A 131 36.19 17.65 -0.78
N ILE A 132 36.15 18.75 -1.54
CA ILE A 132 34.91 19.23 -2.17
C ILE A 132 34.36 18.18 -3.14
N TYR A 133 35.22 17.58 -3.97
CA TYR A 133 34.81 16.51 -4.88
C TYR A 133 34.30 15.28 -4.13
N ASP A 134 35.00 14.86 -3.07
CA ASP A 134 34.59 13.72 -2.25
C ASP A 134 33.24 13.97 -1.57
N ILE A 135 33.04 15.16 -0.97
CA ILE A 135 31.75 15.58 -0.40
C ILE A 135 30.64 15.51 -1.44
N SER A 136 30.89 16.07 -2.62
CA SER A 136 29.90 16.12 -3.71
C SER A 136 29.52 14.72 -4.18
N ASN A 137 30.50 13.84 -4.40
CA ASN A 137 30.26 12.48 -4.86
C ASN A 137 29.55 11.65 -3.80
N ASN A 138 30.01 11.70 -2.54
CA ASN A 138 29.38 10.98 -1.43
C ASN A 138 27.93 11.44 -1.21
N ALA A 139 27.65 12.75 -1.35
CA ALA A 139 26.29 13.27 -1.26
C ALA A 139 25.41 12.80 -2.43
N ALA A 140 25.94 12.79 -3.65
CA ALA A 140 25.22 12.31 -4.83
C ALA A 140 24.90 10.81 -4.72
N ASP A 141 25.88 10.00 -4.34
CA ASP A 141 25.72 8.55 -4.17
C ASP A 141 24.72 8.23 -3.06
N ALA A 142 24.80 8.94 -1.93
CA ALA A 142 23.83 8.81 -0.85
C ALA A 142 22.41 9.16 -1.32
N LEU A 143 22.24 10.26 -2.05
CA LEU A 143 20.94 10.69 -2.55
C LEU A 143 20.34 9.67 -3.53
N VAL A 144 21.14 9.16 -4.47
CA VAL A 144 20.69 8.11 -5.41
C VAL A 144 20.28 6.85 -4.66
N SER A 145 21.09 6.41 -3.69
CA SER A 145 20.80 5.23 -2.87
C SER A 145 19.52 5.40 -2.04
N LEU A 146 19.32 6.56 -1.40
CA LEU A 146 18.13 6.86 -0.63
C LEU A 146 16.87 6.93 -1.49
N ASN A 147 16.95 7.55 -2.67
CA ASN A 147 15.82 7.58 -3.62
C ASN A 147 15.44 6.17 -4.10
N ALA A 148 16.43 5.30 -4.34
CA ALA A 148 16.16 3.91 -4.68
C ALA A 148 15.43 3.16 -3.55
N LYS A 149 15.80 3.42 -2.28
CA LYS A 149 15.11 2.84 -1.12
C LYS A 149 13.66 3.33 -1.02
N ILE A 150 13.42 4.63 -1.22
CA ILE A 150 12.06 5.21 -1.23
C ILE A 150 11.21 4.53 -2.30
N TYR A 151 11.75 4.39 -3.52
CA TYR A 151 11.05 3.72 -4.61
C TYR A 151 10.67 2.27 -4.26
N ILE A 152 11.58 1.53 -3.62
CA ILE A 152 11.30 0.15 -3.17
C ILE A 152 10.18 0.15 -2.13
N ILE A 153 10.22 1.05 -1.14
CA ILE A 153 9.18 1.14 -0.10
C ILE A 153 7.81 1.42 -0.73
N ASP A 154 7.72 2.37 -1.66
CA ASP A 154 6.47 2.69 -2.36
C ASP A 154 5.94 1.49 -3.16
N SER A 155 6.85 0.79 -3.86
CA SER A 155 6.52 -0.42 -4.63
C SER A 155 6.01 -1.54 -3.74
N ASP A 156 6.67 -1.79 -2.61
CA ASP A 156 6.32 -2.85 -1.67
C ASP A 156 5.00 -2.54 -0.95
N SER A 157 4.80 -1.28 -0.54
CA SER A 157 3.54 -0.80 0.05
C SER A 157 2.37 -1.04 -0.92
N TYR A 158 2.52 -0.61 -2.18
CA TYR A 158 1.52 -0.80 -3.21
C TYR A 158 1.23 -2.29 -3.48
N SER A 159 2.27 -3.11 -3.62
CA SER A 159 2.15 -4.55 -3.86
C SER A 159 1.43 -5.24 -2.71
N CYS A 160 1.80 -4.91 -1.47
CA CYS A 160 1.19 -5.45 -0.25
C CYS A 160 -0.30 -5.08 -0.15
N SER A 161 -0.63 -3.79 -0.30
CA SER A 161 -2.02 -3.32 -0.24
C SER A 161 -2.90 -3.91 -1.34
N ASN A 162 -2.38 -4.07 -2.55
CA ASN A 162 -3.12 -4.73 -3.63
C ASN A 162 -3.32 -6.22 -3.37
N ALA A 163 -2.33 -6.90 -2.77
CA ALA A 163 -2.45 -8.31 -2.44
C ALA A 163 -3.54 -8.54 -1.39
N SER A 164 -3.63 -7.68 -0.36
CA SER A 164 -4.70 -7.76 0.63
C SER A 164 -6.07 -7.46 0.01
N GLU A 165 -6.18 -6.44 -0.86
CA GLU A 165 -7.44 -6.13 -1.56
C GLU A 165 -7.89 -7.30 -2.46
N ARG A 166 -6.96 -7.93 -3.19
CA ARG A 166 -7.28 -9.11 -4.00
C ARG A 166 -7.79 -10.27 -3.14
N ASN A 167 -7.09 -10.58 -2.05
CA ASN A 167 -7.47 -11.63 -1.12
C ASN A 167 -8.87 -11.38 -0.53
N TYR A 168 -9.19 -10.12 -0.20
CA TYR A 168 -10.53 -9.73 0.25
C TYR A 168 -11.61 -10.02 -0.78
N PHE A 169 -11.40 -9.66 -2.04
CA PHE A 169 -12.38 -9.91 -3.11
C PHE A 169 -12.56 -11.40 -3.40
N GLU A 170 -11.47 -12.16 -3.45
CA GLU A 170 -11.50 -13.62 -3.62
C GLU A 170 -12.28 -14.28 -2.46
N THR A 171 -11.99 -13.90 -1.22
CA THR A 171 -12.70 -14.39 -0.03
C THR A 171 -14.19 -14.03 -0.06
N CYS A 172 -14.53 -12.79 -0.44
CA CYS A 172 -15.93 -12.38 -0.56
C CYS A 172 -16.66 -13.20 -1.63
N ALA A 173 -16.02 -13.47 -2.78
CA ALA A 173 -16.62 -14.29 -3.83
C ALA A 173 -16.94 -15.70 -3.34
N GLU A 174 -16.02 -16.34 -2.63
CA GLU A 174 -16.24 -17.66 -2.01
C GLU A 174 -17.39 -17.64 -1.00
N ILE A 175 -17.48 -16.58 -0.18
CA ILE A 175 -18.59 -16.40 0.77
C ILE A 175 -19.93 -16.24 0.04
N TYR A 176 -19.98 -15.46 -1.04
CA TYR A 176 -21.19 -15.28 -1.84
C TYR A 176 -21.63 -16.58 -2.51
N ASP A 177 -20.69 -17.37 -3.04
CA ASP A 177 -20.97 -18.68 -3.63
C ASP A 177 -21.53 -19.66 -2.60
N ALA A 178 -20.92 -19.72 -1.40
CA ALA A 178 -21.40 -20.53 -0.29
C ALA A 178 -22.77 -20.08 0.23
N MET A 179 -23.01 -18.77 0.31
CA MET A 179 -24.31 -18.21 0.67
C MET A 179 -25.39 -18.56 -0.37
N ASN A 180 -25.08 -18.46 -1.66
CA ASN A 180 -25.99 -18.85 -2.73
C ASN A 180 -26.29 -20.36 -2.70
N TYR A 181 -25.29 -21.20 -2.42
CA TYR A 181 -25.49 -22.63 -2.21
C TYR A 181 -26.42 -22.90 -1.03
N CYS A 182 -26.27 -22.17 0.08
CA CYS A 182 -27.14 -22.27 1.25
C CYS A 182 -28.58 -21.88 0.93
N PHE A 183 -28.81 -20.84 0.13
CA PHE A 183 -30.16 -20.47 -0.31
C PHE A 183 -30.82 -21.53 -1.20
N GLN A 184 -30.04 -22.32 -1.94
CA GLN A 184 -30.54 -23.39 -2.81
C GLN A 184 -30.81 -24.68 -2.05
N ASN A 185 -29.95 -25.03 -1.10
CA ASN A 185 -29.94 -26.36 -0.46
C ASN A 185 -30.36 -26.33 1.02
N GLY A 186 -30.59 -25.14 1.58
CA GLY A 186 -30.79 -24.93 3.01
C GLY A 186 -29.46 -24.78 3.78
N PRO A 187 -29.53 -24.37 5.06
CA PRO A 187 -28.35 -24.30 5.92
C PRO A 187 -27.68 -25.67 6.04
N PRO A 188 -26.34 -25.73 6.08
CA PRO A 188 -25.64 -26.99 6.35
C PRO A 188 -26.16 -27.58 7.67
N PRO A 189 -26.32 -28.92 7.77
CA PRO A 189 -26.86 -29.54 8.96
C PRO A 189 -26.02 -29.13 10.17
N THR A 190 -26.65 -28.49 11.15
CA THR A 190 -26.03 -28.24 12.45
C THR A 190 -25.78 -29.61 13.05
N VAL A 191 -24.54 -30.10 13.00
CA VAL A 191 -24.16 -31.28 13.77
C VAL A 191 -24.36 -30.86 15.23
N PRO A 192 -25.30 -31.47 15.98
CA PRO A 192 -25.44 -31.15 17.38
C PRO A 192 -24.09 -31.42 18.06
N PRO A 193 -23.66 -30.58 19.02
CA PRO A 193 -22.46 -30.88 19.80
C PRO A 193 -22.58 -32.32 20.31
N PRO A 194 -21.48 -33.11 20.26
CA PRO A 194 -21.54 -34.52 20.61
C PRO A 194 -22.20 -34.67 21.98
N THR A 195 -23.39 -35.27 22.01
CA THR A 195 -24.03 -35.67 23.25
C THR A 195 -23.07 -36.64 23.92
N THR A 196 -22.47 -36.21 25.03
CA THR A 196 -21.60 -37.03 25.87
C THR A 196 -22.35 -38.27 26.32
N SER A 197 -22.30 -39.31 25.50
CA SER A 197 -22.67 -40.66 25.90
C SER A 197 -21.44 -41.23 26.58
N THR A 198 -21.46 -41.23 27.91
CA THR A 198 -20.49 -41.90 28.77
C THR A 198 -20.30 -43.33 28.27
N THR A 199 -19.24 -43.55 27.49
CA THR A 199 -18.81 -44.87 27.07
C THR A 199 -17.65 -45.23 27.96
N THR A 200 -17.92 -46.19 28.84
CA THR A 200 -16.97 -46.85 29.72
C THR A 200 -15.70 -47.21 28.95
N LEU A 201 -14.57 -46.74 29.47
CA LEU A 201 -13.22 -47.05 29.01
C LEU A 201 -12.98 -48.56 29.04
N ASP A 202 -12.53 -49.11 27.92
CA ASP A 202 -11.54 -50.19 27.93
C ASP A 202 -10.48 -49.93 26.83
N PRO A 203 -9.20 -50.29 27.06
CA PRO A 203 -8.06 -49.75 26.31
C PRO A 203 -7.48 -50.74 25.29
N VAL A 204 -7.26 -50.31 24.04
CA VAL A 204 -6.35 -50.99 23.10
C VAL A 204 -5.56 -49.97 22.23
N LEU A 205 -4.28 -50.31 22.08
CA LEU A 205 -3.07 -49.67 21.54
C LEU A 205 -3.11 -48.92 20.18
N PRO A 206 -2.06 -48.11 19.87
CA PRO A 206 -2.00 -47.20 18.73
C PRO A 206 -1.40 -47.83 17.47
N SER A 207 -1.75 -47.29 16.31
CA SER A 207 -0.92 -47.35 15.11
C SER A 207 -0.90 -45.99 14.41
N ASP A 208 0.32 -45.57 14.13
CA ASP A 208 0.75 -44.35 13.47
C ASP A 208 0.22 -44.24 12.04
N GLU A 209 -0.18 -43.02 11.64
CA GLU A 209 0.19 -42.53 10.31
C GLU A 209 0.23 -40.99 10.26
N ILE A 210 1.39 -40.49 9.83
CA ILE A 210 1.76 -39.08 9.77
C ILE A 210 1.35 -38.48 8.43
N ARG A 211 0.89 -37.24 8.53
CA ARG A 211 0.53 -36.26 7.49
C ARG A 211 1.55 -36.14 6.35
N ASP A 212 1.03 -35.86 5.15
CA ASP A 212 1.64 -34.90 4.23
C ASP A 212 0.56 -34.17 3.41
N ILE A 213 0.46 -32.85 3.61
CA ILE A 213 -0.34 -31.91 2.82
C ILE A 213 0.66 -31.09 1.98
N LEU A 214 0.60 -31.25 0.66
CA LEU A 214 1.32 -30.43 -0.31
C LEU A 214 0.39 -29.32 -0.83
N LEU A 215 0.82 -28.06 -0.67
CA LEU A 215 0.31 -26.89 -1.40
C LEU A 215 0.73 -26.96 -2.89
N PRO A 216 -0.04 -26.34 -3.80
CA PRO A 216 0.50 -25.69 -5.00
C PRO A 216 0.27 -24.17 -4.91
N ALA A 217 1.32 -23.36 -5.00
CA ALA A 217 2.00 -22.87 -6.21
C ALA A 217 1.33 -21.61 -6.79
N VAL A 218 1.96 -20.46 -6.54
CA VAL A 218 1.54 -19.14 -7.00
C VAL A 218 2.06 -18.92 -8.42
N ALA A 219 1.15 -18.75 -9.38
CA ALA A 219 1.46 -18.45 -10.76
C ALA A 219 1.50 -16.92 -11.02
N ALA A 220 2.50 -16.50 -11.76
CA ALA A 220 2.85 -15.12 -12.09
C ALA A 220 1.90 -14.46 -13.10
N ALA A 221 1.73 -13.12 -13.00
CA ALA A 221 1.18 -12.25 -14.06
C ALA A 221 1.71 -10.79 -13.89
N PRO A 222 1.52 -9.86 -14.85
CA PRO A 222 2.59 -9.30 -15.66
C PRO A 222 3.00 -7.86 -15.31
N ARG A 223 4.25 -7.52 -15.69
CA ARG A 223 4.89 -6.21 -15.56
C ARG A 223 4.11 -5.06 -16.24
N ARG A 224 3.97 -3.93 -15.54
CA ARG A 224 3.86 -2.60 -16.16
C ARG A 224 4.92 -1.67 -15.59
N THR A 225 5.67 -1.07 -16.50
CA THR A 225 6.74 -0.09 -16.26
C THR A 225 6.15 1.20 -15.67
N PRO A 226 6.69 1.75 -14.57
CA PRO A 226 6.33 3.09 -14.13
C PRO A 226 6.99 4.14 -15.03
N ALA A 227 6.19 5.14 -15.42
CA ALA A 227 6.64 6.31 -16.15
C ALA A 227 7.55 7.17 -15.26
N LEU A 228 8.72 7.53 -15.78
CA LEU A 228 9.63 8.53 -15.24
C LEU A 228 8.91 9.87 -15.09
N PHE A 229 8.88 10.41 -13.86
CA PHE A 229 8.50 11.79 -13.62
C PHE A 229 9.61 12.73 -14.12
N ALA A 230 9.26 13.53 -15.13
CA ALA A 230 10.07 14.63 -15.61
C ALA A 230 10.07 15.76 -14.57
N VAL A 231 11.25 16.08 -14.03
CA VAL A 231 11.50 17.34 -13.31
C VAL A 231 11.46 18.46 -14.33
N LYS A 232 10.53 19.42 -14.17
CA LYS A 232 10.48 20.62 -15.00
C LYS A 232 10.85 21.83 -14.14
N SER A 233 12.03 22.37 -14.39
CA SER A 233 12.48 23.67 -13.89
C SER A 233 11.61 24.79 -14.46
N GLN A 234 11.38 25.82 -13.64
CA GLN A 234 10.62 27.01 -14.00
C GLN A 234 11.36 27.88 -15.01
N GLU A 235 10.63 28.37 -16.02
CA GLU A 235 10.90 29.65 -16.67
C GLU A 235 9.57 30.36 -17.00
N LYS A 236 9.52 31.67 -16.74
CA LYS A 236 8.35 32.56 -16.89
C LYS A 236 8.03 32.81 -18.37
N GLU A 237 6.75 32.85 -18.75
CA GLU A 237 6.12 33.97 -19.49
C GLU A 237 4.59 33.82 -19.58
N ASN A 238 3.88 34.95 -19.62
CA ASN A 238 2.42 35.08 -19.77
C ASN A 238 1.96 34.70 -21.19
N GLU A 239 0.90 33.88 -21.33
CA GLU A 239 -0.17 34.14 -22.31
C GLU A 239 -1.44 33.33 -22.05
N ASN A 240 -2.58 33.96 -22.32
CA ASN A 240 -3.93 33.54 -22.01
C ASN A 240 -4.52 32.70 -23.18
N LYS A 241 -4.83 31.40 -22.98
CA LYS A 241 -5.80 30.63 -23.82
C LYS A 241 -6.23 29.31 -23.14
N PRO A 242 -7.46 28.80 -23.42
CA PRO A 242 -8.11 27.79 -22.60
C PRO A 242 -7.61 26.36 -22.88
N VAL A 243 -7.42 25.61 -21.80
CA VAL A 243 -6.96 24.20 -21.80
C VAL A 243 -8.09 23.25 -22.26
N PRO A 244 -7.84 22.28 -23.17
CA PRO A 244 -8.82 21.26 -23.53
C PRO A 244 -8.88 20.16 -22.47
N ARG A 245 -10.11 19.75 -22.11
CA ARG A 245 -10.40 18.65 -21.18
C ARG A 245 -9.85 17.32 -21.71
N SER A 246 -9.08 16.63 -20.87
CA SER A 246 -8.58 15.27 -21.07
C SER A 246 -9.77 14.28 -21.23
N GLY A 247 -9.98 13.81 -22.45
CA GLY A 247 -11.01 12.83 -22.82
C GLY A 247 -10.46 11.46 -23.20
N SER A 248 -9.39 10.96 -22.57
CA SER A 248 -8.66 9.78 -23.10
C SER A 248 -9.00 8.41 -22.51
N HIS A 249 -9.85 8.32 -21.47
CA HIS A 249 -10.26 7.03 -20.89
C HIS A 249 -11.66 6.58 -21.32
N ILE A 250 -12.59 7.52 -21.54
CA ILE A 250 -13.95 7.20 -22.01
C ILE A 250 -13.90 6.75 -23.47
N SER A 251 -13.10 7.41 -24.33
CA SER A 251 -13.03 7.06 -25.77
C SER A 251 -12.42 5.66 -26.02
N LYS A 252 -11.54 5.18 -25.13
CA LYS A 252 -11.00 3.80 -25.20
C LYS A 252 -11.99 2.76 -24.72
N LEU A 253 -12.83 3.10 -23.74
CA LEU A 253 -13.92 2.25 -23.27
C LEU A 253 -15.04 2.14 -24.32
N THR A 254 -15.38 3.25 -24.99
CA THR A 254 -16.38 3.27 -26.07
C THR A 254 -15.91 2.47 -27.29
N ALA A 255 -14.64 2.60 -27.69
CA ALA A 255 -14.08 1.81 -28.80
C ALA A 255 -14.00 0.30 -28.50
N TRP A 256 -13.81 -0.07 -27.23
CA TRP A 256 -13.83 -1.47 -26.80
C TRP A 256 -15.25 -2.04 -26.78
N LEU A 257 -16.24 -1.26 -26.34
CA LEU A 257 -17.65 -1.66 -26.35
C LEU A 257 -18.22 -1.80 -27.77
N GLU A 258 -17.81 -0.94 -28.71
CA GLU A 258 -18.20 -1.05 -30.13
C GLU A 258 -17.60 -2.28 -30.84
N GLN A 259 -16.41 -2.74 -30.43
CA GLN A 259 -15.81 -3.96 -30.97
C GLN A 259 -16.44 -5.25 -30.43
N GLN A 260 -16.98 -5.24 -29.22
CA GLN A 260 -17.61 -6.41 -28.60
C GLN A 260 -19.12 -6.48 -28.88
N GLY A 261 -19.80 -5.34 -29.06
CA GLY A 261 -21.24 -5.28 -29.32
C GLY A 261 -21.68 -5.70 -30.73
N ASN A 262 -20.75 -6.02 -31.64
CA ASN A 262 -21.04 -6.38 -33.03
C ASN A 262 -20.78 -7.87 -33.36
N GLN A 263 -20.44 -8.70 -32.36
CA GLN A 263 -20.22 -10.15 -32.54
C GLN A 263 -21.47 -11.00 -32.23
N ASP A 264 -22.49 -10.42 -31.59
CA ASP A 264 -23.75 -11.12 -31.28
C ASP A 264 -24.87 -10.90 -32.31
N ALA A 265 -24.60 -10.23 -33.44
CA ALA A 265 -25.57 -9.99 -34.52
C ALA A 265 -25.36 -10.85 -35.79
N VAL A 266 -24.41 -11.80 -35.80
CA VAL A 266 -24.08 -12.62 -36.99
C VAL A 266 -24.25 -14.14 -36.76
N LYS A 267 -25.04 -14.54 -35.76
CA LYS A 267 -25.51 -15.93 -35.66
C LYS A 267 -27.02 -15.98 -35.44
N VAL A 268 -27.74 -15.69 -36.52
CA VAL A 268 -29.05 -16.30 -36.84
C VAL A 268 -28.80 -17.36 -37.89
#